data_AF-A0A0N4TDD9-F1
#
_entry.id   AF-A0A0N4TDD9-F1
#
_cell.length_a   1.000
_cell.length_b   1.000
_cell.length_c   1.000
_cell.angle_alpha   90.00
_cell.angle_beta   90.00
_cell.angle_gamma   90.00
#
_symmetry.space_group_name_H-M   'P 1'
#
loop_
_entity.id
_entity.type
_entity.pdbx_description
1 polymer ?
#
loop_
_entity_poly.entity_id
_entity_poly.type
_entity_poly.pdbx_seq_one_letter_code
_entity_poly.pdbx_strand_id
1 'polypeptide(L)'
;MKQEDDAVFGWQKAKIKELKGDLAAIESVEGPHHMDIVSLEHIRTLLVKCTPLKQSQFKHAKIAVPEDLRAYFKRPESYADFAATVKSVFVEYDEENGNLLLSTFEEQAVKRATILSDMYFKDSRQKMQLLQRQEVYLGSLSNFLPLFTQQTLLVAFW
;
A
#
# COMPACT_ATOMS: atom_id res chain seq x y z
N MET A 1 26.71 5.83 -29.32
CA MET A 1 26.28 6.83 -28.34
C MET A 1 25.44 6.08 -27.32
N LYS A 2 25.88 6.02 -26.06
CA LYS A 2 25.17 5.27 -25.03
C LYS A 2 23.94 6.08 -24.63
N GLN A 3 22.77 5.52 -24.83
CA GLN A 3 21.51 6.09 -24.43
C GLN A 3 21.37 5.85 -22.93
N GLU A 4 21.55 6.89 -22.12
CA GLU A 4 21.24 6.89 -20.69
C GLU A 4 19.73 6.98 -20.52
N ASP A 5 19.04 5.85 -20.70
CA ASP A 5 17.58 5.73 -20.58
C ASP A 5 17.08 5.64 -19.12
N ASP A 6 17.92 5.95 -18.11
CA ASP A 6 17.57 5.83 -16.69
C ASP A 6 17.73 7.16 -15.93
N ALA A 7 17.53 8.28 -16.62
CA ALA A 7 17.56 9.60 -15.99
C ALA A 7 16.29 9.80 -15.13
N VAL A 8 16.48 9.89 -13.81
CA VAL A 8 15.40 10.25 -12.88
C VAL A 8 15.18 11.76 -12.93
N PHE A 9 14.01 12.17 -13.41
CA PHE A 9 13.60 13.57 -13.43
C PHE A 9 12.95 13.96 -12.09
N GLY A 10 13.18 15.20 -11.66
CA GLY A 10 12.66 15.75 -10.41
C GLY A 10 12.29 17.22 -10.53
N TRP A 11 11.65 17.75 -9.48
CA TRP A 11 11.26 19.16 -9.43
C TRP A 11 12.32 20.00 -8.73
N GLN A 12 12.77 21.06 -9.38
CA GLN A 12 13.72 22.02 -8.83
C GLN A 12 13.07 23.40 -8.66
N LYS A 13 13.47 24.12 -7.62
CA LYS A 13 13.04 25.51 -7.45
C LYS A 13 13.81 26.41 -8.42
N ALA A 14 13.07 27.16 -9.22
CA ALA A 14 13.61 28.12 -10.17
C ALA A 14 12.84 29.44 -10.11
N LYS A 15 13.47 30.52 -10.60
CA LYS A 15 12.86 31.84 -10.80
C LYS A 15 12.66 32.06 -12.30
N ILE A 16 11.48 32.52 -12.68
CA ILE A 16 11.19 32.91 -14.06
C ILE A 16 11.81 34.30 -14.29
N LYS A 17 12.64 34.43 -15.32
CA LYS A 17 13.25 35.70 -15.74
C LYS A 17 12.45 36.38 -16.85
N GLU A 18 12.01 35.59 -17.83
CA GLU A 18 11.29 36.07 -19.00
C GLU A 18 10.23 35.05 -19.41
N LEU A 19 9.10 35.55 -19.90
CA LEU A 19 8.02 34.76 -20.47
C LEU A 19 7.78 35.23 -21.90
N LYS A 20 7.85 34.30 -22.86
CA LYS A 20 7.63 34.59 -24.27
C LYS A 20 6.81 33.48 -24.92
N GLY A 21 5.52 33.76 -25.12
CA GLY A 21 4.57 32.75 -25.59
C GLY A 21 4.48 31.58 -24.61
N ASP A 22 4.69 30.37 -25.10
CA ASP A 22 4.64 29.12 -24.31
C ASP A 22 5.99 28.72 -23.71
N LEU A 23 7.01 29.58 -23.82
CA LEU A 23 8.35 29.34 -23.29
C LEU A 23 8.66 30.32 -22.15
N ALA A 24 9.38 29.80 -21.15
CA ALA A 24 9.86 30.57 -20.01
C ALA A 24 11.37 30.39 -19.87
N ALA A 25 12.09 31.51 -19.76
CA ALA A 25 13.48 31.49 -19.33
C ALA A 25 13.52 31.40 -17.80
N ILE A 26 14.15 30.34 -17.28
CA ILE A 26 14.25 30.07 -15.85
C ILE A 26 15.70 30.16 -15.37
N GLU A 27 15.87 30.57 -14.12
CA GLU A 27 17.13 30.58 -13.39
C GLU A 27 16.99 29.69 -12.15
N SER A 28 17.95 28.77 -11.97
CA SER A 28 18.02 27.92 -10.77
C SER A 28 18.14 28.73 -9.48
N VAL A 29 17.36 28.36 -8.46
CA VAL A 29 17.45 28.97 -7.11
C VAL A 29 18.28 28.11 -6.16
N GLU A 30 18.25 26.79 -6.32
CA GLU A 30 18.92 25.83 -5.44
C GLU A 30 19.94 25.03 -6.26
N GLY A 31 21.17 24.90 -5.75
CA GLY A 31 22.26 24.18 -6.43
C GLY A 31 23.13 25.07 -7.33
N PRO A 32 23.84 24.48 -8.31
CA PRO A 32 24.67 25.22 -9.25
C PRO A 32 23.85 26.22 -10.07
N HIS A 33 24.40 27.41 -10.26
CA HIS A 33 23.78 28.44 -11.08
C HIS A 33 23.69 27.96 -12.54
N HIS A 34 22.46 27.88 -13.05
CA HIS A 34 22.19 27.56 -14.44
C HIS A 34 20.93 28.30 -14.91
N MET A 35 20.90 28.58 -16.21
CA MET A 35 19.74 29.16 -16.90
C MET A 35 19.28 28.20 -17.98
N ASP A 36 17.97 28.04 -18.11
CA ASP A 36 17.38 27.16 -19.11
C ASP A 36 16.09 27.77 -19.68
N ILE A 37 15.68 27.31 -20.86
CA ILE A 37 14.43 27.71 -21.51
C ILE A 37 13.52 26.49 -21.53
N VAL A 38 12.42 26.56 -20.79
CA VAL A 38 11.49 25.44 -20.62
C VAL A 38 10.09 25.83 -21.08
N SER A 39 9.35 24.86 -21.60
CA SER A 39 7.92 24.99 -21.88
C SER A 39 7.13 25.20 -20.59
N LEU A 40 6.03 25.98 -20.66
CA LEU A 40 5.15 26.21 -19.50
C LEU A 40 4.55 24.94 -18.89
N GLU A 41 4.40 23.87 -19.67
CA GLU A 41 3.93 22.56 -19.20
C GLU A 41 4.86 21.92 -18.15
N HIS A 42 6.15 22.29 -18.15
CA HIS A 42 7.15 21.81 -17.20
C HIS A 42 7.28 22.72 -15.98
N ILE A 43 6.45 23.75 -15.86
CA ILE A 43 6.45 24.69 -14.74
C ILE A 43 5.20 24.48 -13.90
N ARG A 44 5.38 24.38 -12.59
CA ARG A 44 4.28 24.40 -11.62
C ARG A 44 4.49 25.46 -10.57
N THR A 45 3.42 26.15 -10.21
CA THR A 45 3.40 27.00 -9.02
C THR A 45 3.44 26.14 -7.76
N LEU A 46 4.34 26.47 -6.84
CA LEU A 46 4.34 25.91 -5.49
C LEU A 46 3.20 26.53 -4.68
N LEU A 47 1.99 25.97 -4.84
CA LEU A 47 0.75 26.44 -4.18
C LEU A 47 0.74 26.24 -2.66
N VAL A 48 1.61 25.40 -2.12
CA VAL A 48 1.59 25.01 -0.70
C VAL A 48 2.92 25.31 -0.05
N LYS A 49 2.87 25.89 1.16
CA LYS A 49 4.01 25.87 2.08
C LYS A 49 4.27 24.43 2.50
N CYS A 50 5.12 23.73 1.75
CA CYS A 50 5.61 22.41 2.15
C CYS A 50 6.41 22.58 3.43
N THR A 51 5.80 22.22 4.57
CA THR A 51 6.52 22.22 5.85
C THR A 51 7.45 21.01 5.85
N PRO A 52 8.75 21.20 6.13
CA PRO A 52 9.67 20.07 6.23
C PRO A 52 9.16 19.07 7.26
N LEU A 53 9.14 17.80 6.89
CA LEU A 53 8.77 16.74 7.81
C LEU A 53 9.84 16.62 8.89
N LYS A 54 9.42 16.66 10.15
CA LYS A 54 10.29 16.38 11.30
C LYS A 54 10.06 14.94 11.74
N GLN A 55 11.11 14.27 12.19
CA GLN A 55 11.00 12.90 12.73
C GLN A 55 9.94 12.81 13.85
N SER A 56 9.80 13.85 14.68
CA SER A 56 8.80 13.91 15.75
C SER A 56 7.34 13.89 15.28
N GLN A 57 7.08 14.20 14.01
CA GLN A 57 5.73 14.16 13.43
C GLN A 57 5.33 12.73 13.05
N PHE A 58 6.30 11.84 12.86
CA PHE A 58 6.03 10.45 12.56
C PHE A 58 5.83 9.68 13.86
N LYS A 59 4.69 9.01 13.97
CA LYS A 59 4.30 8.19 15.10
C LYS A 59 4.38 6.73 14.67
N HIS A 60 5.13 5.94 15.44
CA HIS A 60 5.18 4.50 15.30
C HIS A 60 4.54 3.83 16.51
N ALA A 61 3.74 2.80 16.26
CA ALA A 61 3.18 1.95 17.30
C ALA A 61 3.21 0.48 16.86
N LYS A 62 3.15 -0.43 17.83
CA LYS A 62 3.14 -1.88 17.57
C LYS A 62 1.93 -2.49 18.28
N ILE A 63 1.23 -3.39 17.59
CA ILE A 63 0.14 -4.19 18.16
C ILE A 63 0.52 -5.65 18.05
N ALA A 64 0.64 -6.33 19.19
CA ALA A 64 0.97 -7.74 19.23
C ALA A 64 -0.17 -8.57 18.62
N VAL A 65 0.17 -9.41 17.64
CA VAL A 65 -0.79 -10.32 17.03
C VAL A 65 -0.87 -11.60 17.86
N PRO A 66 -2.07 -12.05 18.27
CA PRO A 66 -2.27 -13.33 18.92
C PRO A 66 -1.65 -14.49 18.12
N GLU A 67 -1.03 -15.44 18.80
CA GLU A 67 -0.26 -16.52 18.17
C GLU A 67 -1.08 -17.32 17.15
N ASP A 68 -2.35 -17.58 17.47
CA ASP A 68 -3.29 -18.31 16.62
C ASP A 68 -3.59 -17.60 15.29
N LEU A 69 -3.41 -16.27 15.23
CA LEU A 69 -3.66 -15.46 14.04
C LEU A 69 -2.41 -15.18 13.23
N ARG A 70 -1.20 -15.51 13.71
CA ARG A 70 0.04 -15.19 12.98
C ARG A 70 0.06 -15.75 11.57
N ALA A 71 -0.38 -16.99 11.38
CA ALA A 71 -0.47 -17.62 10.06
C ALA A 71 -1.45 -16.88 9.13
N TYR A 72 -2.55 -16.34 9.67
CA TYR A 72 -3.53 -15.56 8.91
C TYR A 72 -2.91 -14.27 8.36
N PHE A 73 -2.09 -13.59 9.17
CA PHE A 73 -1.49 -12.29 8.84
C PHE A 73 -0.28 -12.35 7.90
N LYS A 74 0.29 -13.53 7.65
CA LYS A 74 1.31 -13.72 6.58
C LYS A 74 0.74 -13.53 5.18
N ARG A 75 -0.58 -13.58 5.02
CA ARG A 75 -1.23 -13.43 3.72
C ARG A 75 -1.23 -11.96 3.29
N PRO A 76 -1.05 -11.70 1.98
CA PRO A 76 -1.15 -10.34 1.46
C PRO A 76 -2.53 -9.76 1.79
N GLU A 77 -2.58 -8.45 2.03
CA GLU A 77 -3.80 -7.69 2.31
C GLU A 77 -4.59 -8.11 3.56
N SER A 78 -4.07 -9.02 4.38
CA SER A 78 -4.72 -9.50 5.61
C SER A 78 -4.95 -8.42 6.67
N TYR A 79 -4.31 -7.26 6.52
CA TYR A 79 -4.42 -6.07 7.38
C TYR A 79 -4.93 -4.82 6.61
N ALA A 80 -5.30 -4.96 5.33
CA ALA A 80 -5.79 -3.85 4.51
C ALA A 80 -7.13 -3.30 5.05
N ASP A 81 -8.06 -4.19 5.40
CA ASP A 81 -9.35 -3.84 6.00
C ASP A 81 -9.17 -3.07 7.33
N PHE A 82 -8.19 -3.48 8.14
CA PHE A 82 -7.83 -2.79 9.38
C PHE A 82 -7.31 -1.38 9.10
N ALA A 83 -6.35 -1.24 8.18
CA ALA A 83 -5.80 0.05 7.78
C ALA A 83 -6.89 1.00 7.27
N ALA A 84 -7.80 0.48 6.43
CA ALA A 84 -8.93 1.23 5.89
C ALA A 84 -9.90 1.70 6.98
N THR A 85 -10.16 0.86 7.99
CA THR A 85 -11.06 1.17 9.11
C THR A 85 -10.45 2.21 10.04
N VAL A 86 -9.15 2.10 10.36
CA VAL A 86 -8.45 3.03 11.26
C VAL A 86 -8.27 4.41 10.62
N LYS A 87 -8.05 4.47 9.29
CA LYS A 87 -7.79 5.68 8.49
C LYS A 87 -6.51 6.43 8.88
N SER A 88 -5.89 7.06 7.88
CA SER A 88 -4.67 7.87 8.06
C SER A 88 -3.51 7.09 8.71
N VAL A 89 -3.41 5.78 8.44
CA VAL A 89 -2.37 4.92 9.00
C VAL A 89 -1.83 3.99 7.92
N PHE A 90 -0.53 3.76 7.96
CA PHE A 90 0.13 2.69 7.25
C PHE A 90 0.32 1.52 8.21
N VAL A 91 -0.06 0.32 7.78
CA VAL A 91 0.01 -0.91 8.58
C VAL A 91 0.82 -1.94 7.82
N GLU A 92 1.73 -2.60 8.51
CA GLU A 92 2.53 -3.70 7.99
C GLU A 92 2.61 -4.83 9.02
N TYR A 93 2.72 -6.07 8.57
CA TYR A 93 2.92 -7.21 9.46
C TYR A 93 4.40 -7.58 9.54
N ASP A 94 4.93 -7.56 10.75
CA ASP A 94 6.26 -8.04 11.12
C ASP A 94 6.16 -9.52 11.54
N GLU A 95 6.56 -10.41 10.64
CA GLU A 95 6.51 -11.87 10.86
C GLU A 95 7.50 -12.35 11.93
N GLU A 96 8.67 -11.70 12.06
CA GLU A 96 9.71 -12.11 13.00
C GLU A 96 9.24 -11.93 14.44
N ASN A 97 8.62 -10.78 14.73
CA ASN A 97 8.17 -10.46 16.08
C ASN A 97 6.66 -10.73 16.29
N GLY A 98 5.92 -11.03 15.22
CA GLY A 98 4.48 -11.26 15.27
C GLY A 98 3.69 -10.01 15.64
N ASN A 99 4.03 -8.86 15.07
CA ASN A 99 3.41 -7.57 15.38
C ASN A 99 2.81 -6.91 14.13
N LEU A 100 1.73 -6.15 14.30
CA LEU A 100 1.31 -5.13 13.34
C LEU A 100 2.06 -3.84 13.65
N LEU A 101 2.88 -3.38 12.71
CA LEU A 101 3.60 -2.12 12.76
C LEU A 101 2.71 -1.01 12.19
N LEU A 102 2.47 0.02 13.00
CA LEU A 102 1.67 1.19 12.65
C LEU A 102 2.57 2.38 12.42
N SER A 103 2.30 3.13 11.35
CA SER A 103 3.06 4.29 10.93
C SER A 103 2.09 5.40 10.51
N THR A 104 2.11 6.55 11.18
CA THR A 104 1.14 7.64 10.94
C THR A 104 1.68 9.01 11.35
N PHE A 105 1.08 10.07 10.80
CA PHE A 105 1.28 11.45 11.26
C PHE A 105 0.22 11.91 12.30
N GLU A 106 -0.80 11.09 12.56
CA GLU A 106 -1.95 11.45 13.40
C GLU A 106 -1.97 10.61 14.69
N GLU A 107 -1.87 11.24 15.85
CA GLU A 107 -1.93 10.52 17.13
C GLU A 107 -3.28 9.81 17.35
N GLN A 108 -4.35 10.39 16.84
CA GLN A 108 -5.69 9.79 16.93
C GLN A 108 -5.78 8.50 16.12
N ALA A 109 -5.01 8.35 15.03
CA ALA A 109 -4.98 7.10 14.27
C ALA A 109 -4.39 5.97 15.11
N VAL A 110 -3.34 6.24 15.91
CA VAL A 110 -2.79 5.25 16.85
C VAL A 110 -3.84 4.83 17.89
N LYS A 111 -4.55 5.81 18.48
CA LYS A 111 -5.60 5.52 19.47
C LYS A 111 -6.74 4.70 18.88
N ARG A 112 -7.21 5.04 17.68
CA ARG A 112 -8.23 4.27 16.94
C ARG A 112 -7.74 2.84 16.68
N ALA A 113 -6.50 2.67 16.23
CA ALA A 113 -5.93 1.35 16.00
C ALA A 113 -5.91 0.48 17.26
N THR A 114 -5.48 1.03 18.39
CA THR A 114 -5.46 0.30 19.68
C THR A 114 -6.86 -0.09 20.15
N ILE A 115 -7.86 0.77 19.98
CA ILE A 115 -9.24 0.46 20.39
C ILE A 115 -9.85 -0.62 19.47
N LEU A 116 -9.56 -0.55 18.17
CA LEU A 116 -10.17 -1.42 17.17
C LEU A 116 -9.44 -2.77 17.01
N SER A 117 -8.21 -2.91 17.51
CA SER A 117 -7.41 -4.13 17.30
C SER A 117 -8.08 -5.38 17.85
N ASP A 118 -8.66 -5.29 19.05
CA ASP A 118 -9.29 -6.43 19.69
C ASP A 118 -10.52 -6.92 18.93
N MET A 119 -11.31 -5.99 18.40
CA MET A 119 -12.44 -6.30 17.52
C MET A 119 -11.95 -6.93 16.23
N TYR A 120 -10.93 -6.33 15.61
CA TYR A 120 -10.36 -6.81 14.36
C TYR A 120 -9.79 -8.23 14.47
N PHE A 121 -9.14 -8.56 15.59
CA PHE A 121 -8.62 -9.91 15.82
C PHE A 121 -9.73 -10.94 16.00
N LYS A 122 -10.84 -10.57 16.66
CA LYS A 122 -12.03 -11.43 16.76
C LYS A 122 -12.61 -11.73 15.38
N ASP A 123 -12.77 -10.70 14.55
CA ASP A 123 -13.30 -10.84 13.18
C ASP A 123 -12.34 -11.67 12.30
N SER A 124 -11.03 -11.43 12.42
CA SER A 124 -9.99 -12.19 11.71
C SER A 124 -10.03 -13.68 12.07
N ARG A 125 -10.26 -14.00 13.35
CA ARG A 125 -10.40 -15.39 13.82
C ARG A 125 -11.63 -16.06 13.19
N GLN A 126 -12.75 -15.36 13.11
CA GLN A 126 -13.95 -15.88 12.44
C GLN A 126 -13.69 -16.11 10.95
N LYS A 127 -13.07 -15.15 10.26
CA LYS A 127 -12.70 -15.27 8.85
C LYS A 127 -11.76 -16.44 8.60
N MET A 128 -10.76 -16.65 9.47
CA MET A 128 -9.86 -17.80 9.42
C MET A 128 -10.61 -19.13 9.53
N GLN A 129 -11.55 -19.26 10.47
CA GLN A 129 -12.34 -20.49 10.64
C GLN A 129 -13.21 -20.80 9.42
N LEU A 130 -13.76 -19.77 8.77
CA LEU A 130 -14.54 -19.94 7.54
C LEU A 130 -13.66 -20.42 6.38
N LEU A 131 -12.46 -19.87 6.24
CA LEU A 131 -11.50 -20.27 5.21
C LEU A 131 -11.06 -21.73 5.38
N GLN A 132 -10.76 -22.16 6.61
CA GLN A 132 -10.42 -23.57 6.89
C GLN A 132 -11.55 -24.52 6.50
N ARG A 133 -12.81 -24.16 6.77
CA ARG A 133 -13.97 -24.95 6.33
C ARG A 133 -14.05 -25.02 4.80
N GLN A 134 -13.82 -23.90 4.12
CA GLN A 134 -13.84 -23.85 2.66
C GLN A 134 -12.75 -24.73 2.04
N GLU A 135 -11.53 -24.71 2.58
CA GLU A 135 -10.42 -25.55 2.14
C GLU A 135 -10.73 -27.04 2.30
N VAL A 136 -11.31 -27.44 3.44
CA VAL A 136 -11.75 -28.83 3.68
C VAL A 136 -12.82 -29.26 2.66
N TYR A 137 -13.80 -28.39 2.37
CA TYR A 137 -14.82 -28.67 1.36
C TYR A 137 -14.23 -28.81 -0.04
N LEU A 138 -13.33 -27.90 -0.45
CA LEU A 138 -12.67 -27.95 -1.74
C LEU A 138 -11.77 -29.18 -1.89
N GLY A 139 -11.05 -29.55 -0.83
CA GLY A 139 -10.25 -30.77 -0.80
C GLY A 139 -11.10 -32.04 -0.86
N SER A 140 -12.29 -32.03 -0.24
CA SER A 140 -13.25 -33.12 -0.40
C SER A 140 -13.74 -33.20 -1.86
N LEU A 141 -14.15 -32.08 -2.45
CA LEU A 141 -14.61 -32.03 -3.84
C LEU A 141 -13.54 -32.48 -4.84
N SER A 142 -12.27 -32.10 -4.65
CA SER A 142 -11.18 -32.57 -5.51
C SER A 142 -10.94 -34.08 -5.41
N ASN A 143 -11.14 -34.67 -4.22
CA ASN A 143 -11.13 -36.12 -4.05
C ASN A 143 -12.38 -36.81 -4.66
N PHE A 144 -13.52 -36.10 -4.76
CA PHE A 144 -14.74 -36.62 -5.38
C PHE A 144 -14.80 -36.45 -6.90
N LEU A 145 -14.15 -35.43 -7.48
CA LEU A 145 -14.10 -35.22 -8.94
C LEU A 145 -13.61 -36.45 -9.76
N PRO A 146 -12.56 -37.20 -9.35
CA PRO A 146 -12.14 -38.39 -10.08
C PRO A 146 -13.12 -39.58 -9.95
N LEU A 147 -14.06 -39.56 -8.99
CA LEU A 147 -15.11 -40.58 -8.87
C LEU A 147 -16.27 -40.33 -9.85
N PHE A 148 -16.54 -39.06 -10.20
CA PHE A 148 -17.58 -38.73 -11.18
C PHE A 148 -17.13 -38.89 -12.64
N THR A 149 -15.83 -38.81 -12.94
CA THR A 149 -15.30 -38.98 -14.30
C THR A 149 -15.21 -40.44 -14.76
N GLN A 150 -15.41 -41.42 -13.86
CA GLN A 150 -15.48 -42.84 -14.24
C GLN A 150 -16.90 -43.32 -14.61
N GLN A 151 -17.92 -42.47 -14.52
CA GLN A 151 -19.25 -42.86 -14.98
C GLN A 151 -19.35 -42.66 -16.49
N THR A 152 -19.05 -43.72 -17.25
CA THR A 152 -19.30 -43.76 -18.70
C THR A 152 -20.79 -43.53 -18.96
N LEU A 153 -21.16 -42.30 -19.33
CA LEU A 153 -22.52 -41.97 -19.74
C LEU A 153 -22.67 -42.27 -21.23
N LEU A 154 -23.62 -43.15 -21.56
CA LEU A 154 -24.08 -43.38 -22.93
C LEU A 154 -24.83 -42.12 -23.40
N VAL A 155 -24.21 -41.38 -24.32
CA VAL A 155 -24.86 -40.25 -25.00
C VAL A 155 -25.67 -40.79 -26.17
N ALA A 156 -27.00 -40.71 -26.08
CA ALA A 156 -27.86 -40.96 -27.22
C ALA A 156 -27.82 -39.74 -28.16
N PHE A 157 -27.35 -39.94 -29.40
CA PHE A 157 -27.53 -38.97 -30.48
C PHE A 157 -28.92 -39.17 -31.09
N TRP A 158 -29.70 -38.09 -31.16
CA TRP A 158 -30.89 -37.96 -32.01
C TRP A 158 -30.61 -36.92 -33.08
#